data_AF-A0A0G1D2W3-F1
#
_entry.id   AF-A0A0G1D2W3-F1
#
_cell.length_a   1.000
_cell.length_b   1.000
_cell.length_c   1.000
_cell.angle_alpha   90.00
_cell.angle_beta   90.00
_cell.angle_gamma   90.00
#
_symmetry.space_group_name_H-M   'P 1'
#
loop_
_entity.id
_entity.type
_entity.pdbx_description
1 polymer ?
#
loop_
_entity_poly.entity_id
_entity_poly.type
_entity_poly.pdbx_seq_one_letter_code
_entity_poly.pdbx_strand_id
1 'polypeptide(L)'
;MEYPKIKYFHWFFGEMHGISEGERIDDKNVRIEFRNLHTEKIIVHHLLIDIREKRILVIYDGPYNFLPGSIPKAGDEIEKIWVGEIASRIENIRKRDLEAEGNPYAIKNSLQPQIVTVPIYRHFLLLPCGKAIVQRIHDKRSLSIVYSFVRVWRDESKNGYPRVEWINTNS
;
A
#
# COMPACT_ATOMS: atom_id res chain seq x y z
N MET A 1 29.76 10.32 7.22
CA MET A 1 29.04 11.07 6.18
C MET A 1 27.57 10.76 6.38
N GLU A 2 26.73 11.75 6.65
CA GLU A 2 25.32 11.54 6.95
C GLU A 2 24.54 11.66 5.63
N TYR A 3 23.82 10.61 5.23
CA TYR A 3 23.05 10.64 3.98
C TYR A 3 21.75 11.43 4.19
N PRO A 4 21.22 12.09 3.14
CA PRO A 4 19.97 12.81 3.25
C PRO A 4 18.81 11.86 3.52
N LYS A 5 17.85 12.33 4.32
CA LYS A 5 16.57 11.62 4.51
C LYS A 5 15.83 11.49 3.19
N ILE A 6 15.19 10.35 2.99
CA ILE A 6 14.30 10.12 1.84
C ILE A 6 12.85 10.31 2.27
N LYS A 7 12.07 11.03 1.48
CA LYS A 7 10.62 11.12 1.71
C LYS A 7 9.92 10.00 0.98
N TYR A 8 8.95 9.39 1.65
CA TYR A 8 8.04 8.43 1.04
C TYR A 8 6.61 8.80 1.35
N PHE A 9 5.72 8.43 0.43
CA PHE A 9 4.30 8.66 0.53
C PHE A 9 3.64 7.36 0.93
N HIS A 10 2.70 7.42 1.86
CA HIS A 10 2.08 6.19 2.35
C HIS A 10 0.57 6.27 2.50
N TRP A 11 -0.04 5.11 2.34
CA TRP A 11 -1.38 4.80 2.81
C TRP A 11 -1.32 3.50 3.59
N PHE A 12 -1.52 3.60 4.91
CA PHE A 12 -1.58 2.44 5.78
C PHE A 12 -3.02 2.13 6.11
N PHE A 13 -3.33 0.84 6.17
CA PHE A 13 -4.69 0.37 6.24
C PHE A 13 -5.38 0.84 7.53
N GLY A 14 -6.42 1.65 7.41
CA GLY A 14 -7.11 2.21 8.56
C GLY A 14 -6.41 3.40 9.22
N GLU A 15 -5.39 3.96 8.57
CA GLU A 15 -4.80 5.26 8.91
C GLU A 15 -5.02 6.28 7.80
N MET A 16 -4.73 7.55 8.10
CA MET A 16 -4.71 8.59 7.08
C MET A 16 -3.49 8.42 6.18
N HIS A 17 -3.66 8.80 4.90
CA HIS A 17 -2.51 8.93 4.03
C HIS A 17 -1.56 10.02 4.55
N GLY A 18 -0.28 9.89 4.24
CA GLY A 18 0.73 10.81 4.75
C GLY A 18 2.03 10.79 3.99
N ILE A 19 2.96 11.58 4.51
CA ILE A 19 4.34 11.66 4.06
C ILE A 19 5.20 11.40 5.28
N SER A 20 6.11 10.46 5.16
CA SER A 20 7.06 10.11 6.22
C SER A 20 8.48 10.13 5.68
N GLU A 21 9.44 10.08 6.61
CA GLU A 21 10.86 10.12 6.31
C GLU A 21 11.48 8.74 6.57
N GLY A 22 12.33 8.31 5.65
CA GLY A 22 13.24 7.18 5.81
C GLY A 22 14.68 7.68 5.89
N GLU A 23 15.55 6.82 6.38
CA GLU A 23 16.97 7.04 6.51
C GLU A 23 17.71 6.33 5.36
N ARG A 24 18.58 7.05 4.65
CA ARG A 24 19.49 6.42 3.69
C ARG A 24 20.68 5.84 4.45
N ILE A 25 20.96 4.56 4.23
CA ILE A 25 22.09 3.87 4.84
C ILE A 25 23.30 3.93 3.92
N ASP A 26 23.09 3.72 2.62
CA ASP A 26 24.12 3.80 1.59
C ASP A 26 23.50 4.11 0.20
N ASP A 27 24.29 3.95 -0.86
CA ASP A 27 23.90 4.22 -2.25
C ASP A 27 22.78 3.31 -2.80
N LYS A 28 22.41 2.26 -2.08
CA LYS A 28 21.40 1.28 -2.48
C LYS A 28 20.43 0.92 -1.37
N ASN A 29 20.67 1.29 -0.12
CA ASN A 29 19.86 0.83 1.00
C ASN A 29 19.16 2.00 1.68
N VAL A 30 17.84 1.85 1.83
CA VAL A 30 16.99 2.76 2.59
C VAL A 30 16.41 2.00 3.77
N ARG A 31 16.56 2.56 4.97
CA ARG A 31 15.85 2.14 6.17
C ARG A 31 14.57 2.95 6.30
N ILE A 32 13.46 2.25 6.44
CA ILE A 32 12.17 2.83 6.78
C ILE A 32 11.66 2.21 8.06
N GLU A 33 10.97 3.02 8.85
CA GLU A 33 10.32 2.57 10.06
C GLU A 33 8.84 2.88 9.97
N PHE A 34 8.02 1.93 10.37
CA PHE A 34 6.58 2.12 10.43
C PHE A 34 5.99 1.33 11.59
N ARG A 35 4.88 1.82 12.11
CA ARG A 35 4.10 1.09 13.10
C ARG A 35 3.31 -0.01 12.39
N ASN A 36 3.39 -1.23 12.92
CA ASN A 36 2.46 -2.29 12.59
C ASN A 36 1.16 -2.05 13.36
N LEU A 37 0.05 -1.93 12.65
CA LEU A 37 -1.23 -1.52 13.25
C LEU A 37 -1.91 -2.61 14.07
N HIS A 38 -1.54 -3.88 13.88
CA HIS A 38 -2.11 -5.01 14.60
C HIS A 38 -1.34 -5.35 15.87
N THR A 39 -0.02 -5.13 15.86
CA THR A 39 0.87 -5.48 16.97
C THR A 39 1.40 -4.27 17.73
N GLU A 40 1.15 -3.06 17.22
CA GLU A 40 1.70 -1.78 17.69
C GLU A 40 3.23 -1.68 17.68
N LYS A 41 3.93 -2.72 17.20
CA LYS A 41 5.39 -2.75 17.11
C LYS A 41 5.88 -1.86 15.98
N ILE A 42 7.02 -1.20 16.21
CA ILE A 42 7.78 -0.58 15.13
C ILE A 42 8.46 -1.69 14.35
N ILE A 43 8.21 -1.73 13.04
CA ILE A 43 8.91 -2.60 12.11
C ILE A 43 9.91 -1.74 11.35
N VAL A 44 11.16 -2.17 11.38
CA VAL A 44 12.26 -1.58 10.62
C VAL A 44 12.48 -2.43 9.39
N HIS A 45 12.55 -1.76 8.24
CA HIS A 45 12.64 -2.44 6.96
C HIS A 45 13.76 -1.83 6.11
N HIS A 46 14.54 -2.69 5.45
CA HIS A 46 15.68 -2.30 4.63
C HIS A 46 15.35 -2.57 3.16
N LEU A 47 15.15 -1.50 2.38
CA LEU A 47 14.79 -1.56 0.98
C LEU A 47 16.00 -1.32 0.08
N LEU A 48 16.14 -2.13 -0.96
CA LEU A 48 17.17 -1.96 -1.97
C LEU A 48 16.71 -0.97 -3.06
N ILE A 49 17.09 0.30 -2.95
CA ILE A 49 16.77 1.41 -3.84
C ILE A 49 18.05 2.16 -4.25
N ASP A 50 18.40 2.14 -5.54
CA ASP A 50 19.56 2.83 -6.11
C ASP A 50 19.43 4.36 -5.99
N ILE A 51 20.47 5.08 -5.58
CA ILE A 51 20.45 6.56 -5.47
C ILE A 51 20.18 7.31 -6.77
N ARG A 52 20.45 6.69 -7.92
CA ARG A 52 20.15 7.25 -9.25
C ARG A 52 18.68 7.11 -9.60
N GLU A 53 17.93 6.37 -8.79
CA GLU A 53 16.50 6.19 -8.94
C GLU A 53 15.79 7.54 -8.77
N LYS A 54 15.14 7.99 -9.86
CA LYS A 54 14.35 9.23 -9.87
C LYS A 54 12.87 8.97 -9.61
N ARG A 55 12.50 7.71 -9.37
CA ARG A 55 11.18 7.28 -8.95
C ARG A 55 10.95 7.57 -7.48
N ILE A 56 9.68 7.63 -7.13
CA ILE A 56 9.20 7.99 -5.79
C ILE A 56 8.77 6.73 -5.09
N LEU A 57 9.28 6.58 -3.86
CA LEU A 57 8.89 5.50 -2.98
C LEU A 57 7.47 5.76 -2.45
N VAL A 58 6.56 4.87 -2.83
CA VAL A 58 5.19 4.83 -2.34
C VAL A 58 5.00 3.52 -1.57
N ILE A 59 4.46 3.63 -0.37
CA ILE A 59 4.21 2.48 0.51
C ILE A 59 2.71 2.35 0.74
N TYR A 60 2.18 1.16 0.59
CA TYR A 60 0.75 1.01 0.50
C TYR A 60 0.27 -0.32 1.09
N ASP A 61 -0.75 -0.27 1.93
CA ASP A 61 -1.40 -1.48 2.43
C ASP A 61 -2.53 -1.93 1.49
N GLY A 62 -2.57 -3.20 1.09
CA GLY A 62 -3.58 -3.73 0.18
C GLY A 62 -3.74 -5.24 0.29
N PRO A 63 -4.75 -5.82 -0.38
CA PRO A 63 -4.88 -7.27 -0.48
C PRO A 63 -3.74 -7.89 -1.31
N TYR A 64 -3.57 -9.22 -1.19
CA TYR A 64 -2.46 -10.05 -1.69
C TYR A 64 -1.81 -9.66 -3.03
N ASN A 65 -2.59 -9.21 -4.01
CA ASN A 65 -2.11 -8.76 -5.31
C ASN A 65 -2.72 -7.42 -5.71
N PHE A 66 -1.87 -6.54 -6.26
CA PHE A 66 -2.35 -5.49 -7.16
C PHE A 66 -3.15 -6.15 -8.29
N LEU A 67 -4.34 -5.61 -8.59
CA LEU A 67 -5.09 -6.09 -9.74
C LEU A 67 -4.23 -5.91 -11.00
N PRO A 68 -4.36 -6.79 -12.01
CA PRO A 68 -3.71 -6.57 -13.30
C PRO A 68 -4.00 -5.15 -13.82
N GLY A 69 -2.95 -4.35 -14.00
CA GLY A 69 -3.06 -2.94 -14.43
C GLY A 69 -3.10 -1.89 -13.31
N SER A 70 -3.10 -2.28 -12.04
CA SER A 70 -3.03 -1.33 -10.92
C SER A 70 -1.65 -0.68 -10.75
N ILE A 71 -0.56 -1.40 -11.04
CA ILE A 71 0.79 -0.81 -11.09
C ILE A 71 1.02 -0.29 -12.53
N PRO A 72 1.41 1.00 -12.71
CA PRO A 72 1.83 1.52 -14.00
C PRO A 72 2.92 0.65 -14.62
N LYS A 73 2.91 0.46 -15.95
CA LYS A 73 3.92 -0.35 -16.69
C LYS A 73 5.40 -0.03 -16.37
N ALA A 74 5.69 1.16 -15.86
CA ALA A 74 7.04 1.60 -15.51
C ALA A 74 7.27 1.74 -13.98
N GLY A 75 6.32 1.28 -13.17
CA GLY A 75 6.45 1.18 -11.72
C GLY A 75 6.85 -0.24 -11.31
N ASP A 76 7.63 -0.35 -10.23
CA ASP A 76 8.11 -1.63 -9.71
C ASP A 76 7.62 -1.86 -8.29
N GLU A 77 7.11 -3.05 -7.99
CA GLU A 77 7.01 -3.54 -6.61
C GLU A 77 8.38 -4.08 -6.21
N ILE A 78 9.06 -3.38 -5.30
CA ILE A 78 10.39 -3.77 -4.82
C ILE A 78 10.31 -4.74 -3.65
N GLU A 79 9.22 -4.67 -2.88
CA GLU A 79 9.01 -5.57 -1.76
C GLU A 79 7.54 -5.64 -1.34
N LYS A 80 7.17 -6.76 -0.72
CA LYS A 80 5.83 -7.01 -0.16
C LYS A 80 5.94 -7.78 1.15
N ILE A 81 5.28 -7.29 2.20
CA ILE A 81 5.26 -7.94 3.51
C ILE A 81 3.82 -8.15 4.00
N TRP A 82 3.57 -9.22 4.74
CA TRP A 82 2.27 -9.43 5.38
C TRP A 82 2.18 -8.57 6.65
N VAL A 83 1.10 -7.81 6.81
CA VAL A 83 0.91 -6.92 7.97
C VAL A 83 -0.32 -7.25 8.82
N GLY A 84 -1.19 -8.15 8.36
CA GLY A 84 -2.34 -8.63 9.12
C GLY A 84 -3.42 -9.26 8.25
N GLU A 85 -4.60 -9.49 8.83
CA GLU A 85 -5.81 -9.88 8.10
C GLU A 85 -7.04 -9.15 8.65
N ILE A 86 -8.01 -8.85 7.79
CA ILE A 86 -9.35 -8.42 8.19
C ILE A 86 -10.22 -9.66 8.26
N ALA A 87 -11.02 -9.81 9.30
CA ALA A 87 -11.99 -10.90 9.42
C ALA A 87 -13.41 -10.34 9.49
N SER A 88 -14.34 -10.99 8.78
CA SER A 88 -15.77 -10.70 8.88
C SER A 88 -16.59 -11.98 8.72
N ARG A 89 -17.82 -11.97 9.20
CA ARG A 89 -18.77 -13.06 8.93
C ARG A 89 -19.17 -13.03 7.46
N ILE A 90 -19.34 -14.21 6.85
CA ILE A 90 -19.72 -14.34 5.45
C ILE A 90 -21.02 -13.59 5.10
N GLU A 91 -21.96 -13.50 6.05
CA GLU A 91 -23.23 -12.78 5.90
C GLU A 91 -23.07 -11.27 5.67
N ASN A 92 -21.94 -10.70 6.08
CA ASN A 92 -21.62 -9.28 5.88
C ASN A 92 -20.89 -9.02 4.56
N ILE A 93 -20.54 -10.07 3.82
CA ILE A 93 -19.78 -9.98 2.57
C ILE A 93 -20.74 -10.02 1.39
N ARG A 94 -20.51 -9.14 0.40
CA ARG A 94 -21.28 -9.16 -0.84
C ARG A 94 -20.97 -10.45 -1.60
N LYS A 95 -22.01 -11.29 -1.81
CA LYS A 95 -21.91 -12.59 -2.50
C LYS A 95 -21.13 -12.55 -3.82
N ARG A 96 -21.25 -11.47 -4.59
CA ARG A 96 -20.57 -11.29 -5.89
C ARG A 96 -19.04 -11.29 -5.79
N ASP A 97 -18.48 -10.93 -4.64
CA ASP A 97 -17.02 -10.88 -4.46
C ASP A 97 -16.41 -12.25 -4.09
N LEU A 98 -17.21 -13.18 -3.55
CA LEU A 98 -16.75 -14.54 -3.22
C LEU A 98 -16.52 -15.40 -4.47
N GLU A 99 -17.30 -15.16 -5.53
CA GLU A 99 -17.26 -15.89 -6.80
C GLU A 99 -16.37 -15.20 -7.86
N ALA A 100 -15.73 -14.08 -7.50
CA ALA A 100 -14.89 -13.32 -8.43
C ALA A 100 -13.57 -14.05 -8.72
N GLU A 101 -13.15 -14.02 -9.99
CA GLU A 101 -11.81 -14.46 -10.37
C GLU A 101 -10.75 -13.57 -9.71
N GLY A 102 -9.76 -14.18 -9.04
CA GLY A 102 -8.76 -13.44 -8.25
C GLY A 102 -9.24 -12.96 -6.87
N ASN A 103 -10.31 -13.57 -6.34
CA ASN A 103 -10.83 -13.30 -5.00
C ASN A 103 -9.72 -13.37 -3.92
N PRO A 104 -9.46 -12.27 -3.16
CA PRO A 104 -8.43 -12.25 -2.12
C PRO A 104 -8.87 -12.88 -0.79
N TYR A 105 -10.11 -13.40 -0.72
CA TYR A 105 -10.70 -13.91 0.51
C TYR A 105 -10.33 -15.36 0.77
N ALA A 106 -9.90 -15.65 1.99
CA ALA A 106 -9.77 -17.01 2.51
C ALA A 106 -10.98 -17.33 3.40
N ILE A 107 -11.70 -18.41 3.10
CA ILE A 107 -12.81 -18.88 3.94
C ILE A 107 -12.23 -19.87 4.96
N LYS A 108 -12.17 -19.49 6.24
CA LYS A 108 -11.76 -20.40 7.32
C LYS A 108 -12.99 -21.15 7.81
N ASN A 109 -13.17 -22.39 7.36
CA ASN A 109 -14.25 -23.26 7.80
C ASN A 109 -13.83 -24.03 9.07
N SER A 110 -14.33 -23.62 10.23
CA SER A 110 -14.39 -24.50 11.39
C SER A 110 -15.63 -24.20 12.26
N LEU A 111 -16.66 -25.01 12.03
CA LEU A 111 -17.69 -25.40 13.01
C LEU A 111 -18.72 -24.37 13.51
N GLN A 112 -18.57 -23.05 13.32
CA GLN A 112 -19.61 -22.00 13.55
C GLN A 112 -19.37 -20.80 12.58
N PRO A 113 -20.18 -19.72 12.53
CA PRO A 113 -20.54 -19.00 11.29
C PRO A 113 -19.30 -18.68 10.45
N GLN A 114 -19.35 -19.03 9.16
CA GLN A 114 -18.20 -18.99 8.26
C GLN A 114 -17.54 -17.61 8.33
N ILE A 115 -16.33 -17.57 8.88
CA ILE A 115 -15.52 -16.36 8.91
C ILE A 115 -14.68 -16.34 7.65
N VAL A 116 -14.72 -15.20 6.99
CA VAL A 116 -13.93 -14.91 5.81
C VAL A 116 -12.85 -13.93 6.22
N THR A 117 -11.61 -14.23 5.84
CA THR A 117 -10.47 -13.37 6.10
C THR A 117 -9.86 -12.82 4.82
N VAL A 118 -9.31 -11.61 4.91
CA VAL A 118 -8.63 -10.94 3.81
C VAL A 118 -7.24 -10.58 4.31
N PRO A 119 -6.17 -11.22 3.82
CA PRO A 119 -4.83 -10.87 4.23
C PRO A 119 -4.46 -9.50 3.66
N ILE A 120 -3.87 -8.65 4.51
CA ILE A 120 -3.39 -7.32 4.17
C ILE A 120 -1.87 -7.36 4.11
N TYR A 121 -1.34 -6.88 3.00
CA TYR A 121 0.07 -6.78 2.71
C TYR A 121 0.45 -5.32 2.58
N ARG A 122 1.66 -4.98 3.00
CA ARG A 122 2.30 -3.71 2.74
C ARG A 122 3.23 -3.86 1.55
N HIS A 123 2.95 -3.07 0.54
CA HIS A 123 3.66 -3.06 -0.73
C HIS A 123 4.58 -1.83 -0.77
N PHE A 124 5.80 -2.03 -1.22
CA PHE A 124 6.79 -0.98 -1.42
C PHE A 124 6.99 -0.81 -2.92
N LEU A 125 6.67 0.38 -3.42
CA LEU A 125 6.60 0.65 -4.85
C LEU A 125 7.51 1.81 -5.23
N LEU A 126 8.23 1.65 -6.33
CA LEU A 126 8.94 2.74 -6.99
C LEU A 126 8.13 3.23 -8.18
N LEU A 127 7.52 4.42 -8.05
CA LEU A 127 6.68 4.99 -9.08
C LEU A 127 7.34 6.15 -9.81
N PRO A 128 7.33 6.17 -11.15
CA PRO A 128 7.79 7.33 -11.89
C PRO A 128 6.85 8.53 -11.70
N CYS A 129 7.45 9.73 -11.71
CA CYS A 129 6.70 10.98 -11.73
C CYS A 129 5.68 10.98 -12.89
N GLY A 130 4.49 11.52 -12.65
CA GLY A 130 3.42 11.64 -13.63
C GLY A 130 2.55 10.40 -13.79
N LYS A 131 2.74 9.35 -12.97
CA LYS A 131 1.91 8.14 -12.99
C LYS A 131 0.97 8.05 -11.80
N ALA A 132 -0.13 7.32 -12.00
CA ALA A 132 -1.12 7.05 -10.98
C ALA A 132 -1.29 5.54 -10.76
N ILE A 133 -1.43 5.13 -9.50
CA ILE A 133 -1.98 3.82 -9.15
C ILE A 133 -3.45 4.01 -8.84
N VAL A 134 -4.28 3.12 -9.37
CA VAL A 134 -5.66 2.96 -8.93
C VAL A 134 -5.77 1.60 -8.28
N GLN A 135 -6.17 1.57 -7.02
CA GLN A 135 -6.41 0.31 -6.37
C GLN A 135 -7.75 0.27 -5.65
N ARG A 136 -8.38 -0.88 -5.86
CA ARG A 136 -9.55 -1.34 -5.15
C ARG A 136 -9.11 -1.78 -3.74
N ILE A 137 -9.49 -1.02 -2.73
CA ILE A 137 -9.33 -1.35 -1.31
C ILE A 137 -10.63 -1.79 -0.70
N HIS A 138 -10.50 -2.42 0.46
CA HIS A 138 -11.62 -2.79 1.29
C HIS A 138 -11.68 -1.86 2.50
N ASP A 139 -12.88 -1.43 2.88
CA ASP A 139 -13.10 -0.72 4.14
C ASP A 139 -12.84 -1.65 5.34
N LYS A 140 -12.25 -1.10 6.39
CA LYS A 140 -11.88 -1.77 7.64
C LYS A 140 -13.06 -2.42 8.36
N ARG A 141 -14.28 -1.93 8.15
CA ARG A 141 -15.46 -2.41 8.88
C ARG A 141 -16.34 -3.36 8.08
N SER A 142 -16.42 -3.17 6.76
CA SER A 142 -17.47 -3.77 5.96
C SER A 142 -16.96 -4.67 4.82
N LEU A 143 -15.64 -4.71 4.59
CA LEU A 143 -15.08 -5.25 3.36
C LEU A 143 -15.75 -4.64 2.10
N SER A 144 -16.33 -3.44 2.22
CA SER A 144 -16.88 -2.72 1.08
C SER A 144 -15.76 -2.13 0.25
N ILE A 145 -16.01 -1.99 -1.05
CA ILE A 145 -15.01 -1.52 -1.99
C ILE A 145 -14.88 -0.01 -1.88
N VAL A 146 -13.65 0.47 -1.69
CA VAL A 146 -13.28 1.86 -1.89
C VAL A 146 -12.16 1.90 -2.93
N TYR A 147 -12.10 2.95 -3.75
CA TYR A 147 -10.94 3.14 -4.62
C TYR A 147 -10.02 4.18 -3.98
N SER A 148 -8.75 3.81 -3.86
CA SER A 148 -7.68 4.74 -3.55
C SER A 148 -6.87 4.99 -4.82
N PHE A 149 -6.68 6.27 -5.13
CA PHE A 149 -5.83 6.70 -6.23
C PHE A 149 -4.59 7.35 -5.63
N VAL A 150 -3.41 6.90 -6.05
CA VAL A 150 -2.15 7.58 -5.76
C VAL A 150 -1.66 8.18 -7.04
N ARG A 151 -1.83 9.48 -7.25
CA ARG A 151 -1.22 10.15 -8.40
C ARG A 151 0.03 10.89 -7.96
N VAL A 152 1.15 10.55 -8.57
CA VAL A 152 2.44 11.19 -8.34
C VAL A 152 2.69 12.16 -9.49
N TRP A 153 2.97 13.44 -9.23
CA TRP A 153 3.38 14.39 -10.26
C TRP A 153 4.46 15.34 -9.77
N ARG A 154 5.13 16.05 -10.69
CA ARG A 154 6.08 17.10 -10.33
C ARG A 154 5.35 18.41 -10.13
N ASP A 155 5.58 19.04 -8.99
CA ASP A 155 5.10 20.40 -8.74
C ASP A 155 6.11 21.40 -9.29
N GLU A 156 5.82 21.97 -10.46
CA GLU A 156 6.68 22.95 -11.13
C GLU A 156 6.82 24.26 -10.32
N SER A 157 5.86 24.56 -9.45
CA SER A 157 5.93 25.74 -8.56
C SER A 157 6.90 25.58 -7.40
N LYS A 158 7.36 24.34 -7.12
CA LYS A 158 8.31 24.01 -6.06
C LYS A 158 9.53 23.31 -6.64
N ASN A 159 10.20 23.91 -7.63
CA ASN A 159 11.42 23.35 -8.24
C ASN A 159 11.31 21.87 -8.69
N GLY A 160 10.11 21.41 -9.06
CA GLY A 160 9.90 20.02 -9.50
C GLY A 160 9.83 18.99 -8.39
N TYR A 161 9.62 19.39 -7.12
CA TYR A 161 9.39 18.45 -6.02
C TYR A 161 8.17 17.55 -6.32
N PRO A 162 8.24 16.25 -6.01
CA PRO A 162 7.12 15.36 -6.20
C PRO A 162 5.97 15.68 -5.25
N ARG A 163 4.76 15.72 -5.81
CA ARG A 163 3.48 15.82 -5.09
C ARG A 163 2.70 14.53 -5.32
N VAL A 164 2.03 14.08 -4.26
CA VAL A 164 1.09 12.96 -4.31
C VAL A 164 -0.30 13.44 -3.96
N GLU A 165 -1.27 13.08 -4.79
CA GLU A 165 -2.68 13.28 -4.52
C GLU A 165 -3.35 11.94 -4.24
N TRP A 166 -4.03 11.92 -3.10
CA TRP A 166 -4.86 10.81 -2.65
C TRP A 166 -6.32 11.18 -2.91
N ILE A 167 -6.94 10.55 -3.89
CA ILE A 167 -8.37 10.71 -4.13
C ILE A 167 -9.06 9.49 -3.50
N ASN A 168 -9.82 9.72 -2.44
CA ASN A 168 -10.77 8.73 -1.93
C ASN A 168 -12.08 8.96 -2.68
N THR A 169 -12.48 8.04 -3.57
CA THR A 169 -13.83 8.11 -4.12
C THR A 169 -14.79 7.47 -3.12
N ASN A 170 -15.14 8.23 -2.09
CA ASN A 170 -16.35 7.98 -1.32
C ASN A 170 -17.49 8.67 -2.07
N SER A 171 -18.22 7.89 -2.86
CA SER A 171 -19.55 8.24 -3.34
C SER A 171 -20.48 7.08 -3.01
#